data_AF-A0A0G0C733-F1
#
_entry.id   AF-A0A0G0C733-F1
#
_cell.length_a   1.000
_cell.length_b   1.000
_cell.length_c   1.000
_cell.angle_alpha   90.00
_cell.angle_beta   90.00
_cell.angle_gamma   90.00
#
_symmetry.space_group_name_H-M   'P 1'
#
loop_
_entity.id
_entity.type
_entity.pdbx_description
1 polymer ?
#
loop_
_entity_poly.entity_id
_entity_poly.type
_entity_poly.pdbx_seq_one_letter_code
_entity_poly.pdbx_strand_id
1 'polypeptide(L)' 'MARNLKRYYQAWELRQQGLIFKDIGKIMGITGSRAAVLSNFVDFKIEYKKERRISNELKELVEKYKKMNN' A
#
# COMPACT_ATOMS: atom_id res chain seq x y z
N MET A 1 9.69 -8.09 -11.83
CA MET A 1 8.63 -7.58 -10.92
C MET A 1 7.63 -6.77 -11.74
N ALA A 2 6.35 -7.15 -11.80
CA ALA A 2 5.37 -6.39 -12.58
C ALA A 2 5.34 -4.94 -12.07
N ARG A 3 5.76 -3.99 -12.90
CA ARG A 3 6.06 -2.57 -12.60
C ARG A 3 4.94 -1.86 -11.80
N ASN A 4 3.72 -2.38 -11.88
CA ASN A 4 2.53 -1.84 -11.24
C ASN A 4 2.46 -2.14 -9.74
N LEU A 5 2.78 -3.36 -9.27
CA LEU A 5 2.60 -3.76 -7.85
C LEU A 5 3.41 -2.92 -6.87
N LYS A 6 4.63 -2.54 -7.24
CA LYS A 6 5.52 -1.71 -6.42
C LYS A 6 4.89 -0.35 -6.07
N ARG A 7 4.13 0.24 -7.00
CA ARG A 7 3.45 1.52 -6.77
C ARG A 7 2.29 1.39 -5.78
N TYR A 8 1.56 0.26 -5.80
CA TYR A 8 0.51 -0.01 -4.82
C TYR A 8 1.10 -0.06 -3.40
N TYR A 9 2.20 -0.80 -3.22
CA TYR A 9 2.83 -0.95 -1.92
C TYR A 9 3.44 0.35 -1.41
N GLN A 10 4.08 1.13 -2.30
CA GLN A 10 4.64 2.43 -1.93
C GLN A 10 3.56 3.43 -1.49
N ALA A 11 2.42 3.49 -2.20
CA ALA A 11 1.31 4.36 -1.79
C ALA A 11 0.73 3.94 -0.44
N TRP A 12 0.56 2.65 -0.21
CA TRP A 12 0.06 2.09 1.04
C TRP A 12 1.04 2.32 2.21
N GLU A 13 2.34 2.13 1.98
CA GLU A 13 3.38 2.35 2.99
C GLU A 13 3.39 3.81 3.47
N LEU A 14 3.39 4.77 2.53
CA LEU A 14 3.32 6.20 2.84
C LEU A 14 2.03 6.53 3.61
N ARG A 15 0.93 5.82 3.34
CA ARG A 15 -0.32 5.99 4.07
C ARG A 15 -0.23 5.49 5.52
N GLN A 16 0.48 4.39 5.77
CA GLN A 16 0.74 3.87 7.13
C GLN A 16 1.63 4.81 7.95
N GLN A 17 2.48 5.60 7.28
CA GLN A 17 3.29 6.66 7.92
C GLN A 17 2.47 7.92 8.28
N GLY A 18 1.15 7.92 8.04
CA GLY A 18 0.27 9.03 8.39
C GLY A 18 0.15 10.13 7.33
N LEU A 19 0.76 9.96 6.15
CA LEU A 19 0.66 10.95 5.07
C LEU A 19 -0.75 10.97 4.45
N ILE A 20 -1.21 12.16 4.09
CA ILE A 20 -2.48 12.33 3.36
C ILE A 20 -2.31 12.05 1.86
N PHE A 21 -3.36 11.58 1.19
CA PHE A 21 -3.30 11.20 -0.23
C PHE A 21 -2.78 12.30 -1.15
N LYS A 22 -3.06 13.58 -0.83
CA LYS A 22 -2.55 14.72 -1.59
C LYS A 22 -1.01 14.75 -1.62
N ASP A 23 -0.37 14.50 -0.48
CA ASP A 23 1.08 14.56 -0.36
C ASP A 23 1.74 13.27 -0.85
N ILE A 24 1.10 12.12 -0.63
CA ILE A 24 1.51 10.86 -1.28
C ILE A 24 1.53 11.00 -2.80
N GLY A 25 0.50 11.64 -3.37
CA GLY A 25 0.44 11.94 -4.79
C GLY A 25 1.64 12.76 -5.27
N LYS A 26 1.97 13.86 -4.57
CA LYS A 26 3.14 14.68 -4.89
C LYS A 26 4.46 13.88 -4.84
N ILE A 27 4.67 13.09 -3.78
CA ILE A 27 5.87 12.26 -3.60
C ILE A 27 6.02 11.26 -4.74
N MET A 28 4.91 10.65 -5.17
CA MET A 28 4.90 9.61 -6.21
C MET A 28 4.78 10.16 -7.64
N GLY A 29 4.64 11.49 -7.82
CA GLY A 29 4.39 12.10 -9.13
C GLY A 29 3.06 11.71 -9.75
N ILE A 30 2.01 11.50 -8.94
CA ILE A 30 0.65 11.15 -9.37
C ILE A 30 -0.40 12.02 -8.68
N THR A 31 -1.63 11.99 -9.15
CA THR A 31 -2.76 12.66 -8.48
C THR A 31 -3.08 11.99 -7.14
N GLY A 32 -3.53 12.76 -6.14
CA GLY A 32 -3.96 12.21 -4.85
C GLY A 32 -5.08 11.17 -4.96
N SER A 33 -6.02 11.34 -5.90
CA SER A 33 -7.07 10.35 -6.18
C SER A 33 -6.50 9.00 -6.61
N ARG A 34 -5.45 9.01 -7.44
CA ARG A 34 -4.74 7.81 -7.86
C ARG A 34 -3.96 7.18 -6.72
N ALA A 35 -3.33 7.98 -5.85
CA ALA A 35 -2.70 7.47 -4.63
C ALA A 35 -3.71 6.78 -3.69
N ALA A 36 -4.93 7.34 -3.56
CA ALA A 36 -6.00 6.73 -2.77
C ALA A 36 -6.41 5.37 -3.33
N VAL A 37 -6.62 5.26 -4.65
CA VAL A 37 -6.96 3.98 -5.30
C VAL A 37 -5.85 2.94 -5.08
N LEU A 38 -4.58 3.34 -5.20
CA LEU A 38 -3.44 2.46 -4.99
C LEU A 38 -3.36 1.93 -3.55
N SER A 39 -3.51 2.82 -2.56
CA SER A 39 -3.50 2.43 -1.14
C SER A 39 -4.69 1.53 -0.81
N ASN A 40 -5.91 1.95 -1.17
CA ASN A 40 -7.14 1.24 -0.83
C ASN A 40 -7.20 -0.15 -1.47
N PHE A 41 -6.57 -0.35 -2.64
CA PHE A 41 -6.47 -1.66 -3.25
C PHE A 41 -5.66 -2.64 -2.37
N VAL A 42 -4.62 -2.16 -1.69
CA VAL A 42 -3.83 -2.98 -0.76
C VAL A 42 -4.65 -3.29 0.48
N ASP A 43 -5.33 -2.30 1.06
CA ASP A 43 -6.24 -2.51 2.20
C ASP A 43 -7.33 -3.54 1.86
N PHE A 44 -7.97 -3.41 0.70
CA PHE A 44 -8.95 -4.37 0.19
C PHE A 44 -8.37 -5.79 0.08
N LYS A 45 -7.12 -5.94 -0.37
CA LYS A 45 -6.46 -7.25 -0.48
C LYS A 45 -6.21 -7.87 0.89
N ILE A 46 -5.84 -7.06 1.87
CA ILE A 46 -5.58 -7.48 3.25
C ILE A 46 -6.91 -7.88 3.92
N GLU A 47 -7.92 -7.01 3.85
CA GLU A 47 -9.23 -7.19 4.50
C GLU A 47 -9.96 -8.43 3.97
N TYR A 48 -10.07 -8.57 2.65
CA TYR A 48 -10.84 -9.65 2.03
C TYR A 48 -10.08 -10.97 1.89
N LYS A 49 -9.00 -11.15 2.68
CA LYS A 49 -8.19 -12.38 2.78
C LYS A 49 -8.00 -13.10 1.45
N LYS A 50 -7.65 -12.37 0.38
CA LYS A 50 -7.00 -12.99 -0.78
C LYS A 50 -5.55 -13.38 -0.44
N GLU A 51 -5.23 -13.64 0.83
CA GLU A 51 -3.92 -14.02 1.40
C GLU A 51 -3.23 -15.15 0.63
N ARG A 52 -4.00 -16.07 0.03
CA ARG A 52 -3.48 -17.13 -0.84
C ARG A 52 -2.89 -16.64 -2.17
N ARG A 53 -3.22 -15.41 -2.61
CA ARG A 53 -2.76 -14.77 -3.86
C ARG A 53 -2.09 -13.41 -3.60
N ILE A 54 -1.65 -13.14 -2.38
CA ILE A 54 -0.84 -11.98 -2.05
C ILE A 54 0.63 -12.36 -2.25
N SER A 55 1.41 -11.54 -2.96
CA SER A 55 2.87 -11.73 -3.12
C SER A 55 3.53 -11.83 -1.75
N ASN A 56 4.56 -12.67 -1.59
CA ASN A 56 5.30 -12.81 -0.34
C ASN A 56 5.81 -11.44 0.17
N GLU A 57 6.21 -10.56 -0.73
CA GLU A 57 6.65 -9.18 -0.41
C GLU A 57 5.57 -8.38 0.34
N LEU A 58 4.28 -8.53 0.00
CA LEU A 58 3.22 -7.83 0.71
C LEU A 58 2.91 -8.48 2.05
N LYS A 59 3.09 -9.79 2.19
CA LYS A 59 3.00 -10.44 3.51
C LYS A 59 4.07 -9.91 4.45
N GLU A 60 5.32 -9.84 3.99
CA GLU A 60 6.44 -9.28 4.75
C GLU A 60 6.20 -7.81 5.13
N LEU A 61 5.73 -7.00 4.19
CA LEU A 61 5.44 -5.59 4.42
C LEU A 61 4.30 -5.40 5.44
N VAL A 62 3.23 -6.18 5.33
CA VAL A 62 2.09 -6.13 6.27
C VAL A 62 2.51 -6.63 7.65
N GLU A 63 3.31 -7.69 7.74
CA GLU A 63 3.85 -8.17 9.02
C GLU A 63 4.75 -7.13 9.70
N LYS A 64 5.60 -6.45 8.93
CA LYS A 64 6.46 -5.37 9.45
C LYS A 64 5.64 -4.28 10.14
N TYR A 65 4.57 -3.80 9.49
CA TYR A 65 3.73 -2.75 10.07
C TYR A 65 2.80 -3.29 11.17
N LYS A 66 2.32 -4.54 11.10
CA LYS A 66 1.57 -5.17 12.19
C LYS A 66 2.40 -5.29 13.48
N LYS A 67 3.68 -5.68 13.38
CA LYS A 67 4.58 -5.75 14.55
C LYS A 67 4.93 -4.38 15.14
N MET A 68 4.88 -3.33 14.33
CA MET A 68 5.26 -1.98 14.74
C MET A 68 4.12 -1.21 15.43
N ASN A 69 2.86 -1.64 15.20
CA ASN A 69 1.65 -1.06 15.79
C ASN A 69 1.11 -1.86 16.99
N ASN A 70 1.85 -2.86 17.50
CA ASN A 70 1.44 -3.78 18.56
C ASN A 70 2.48 -3.77 19.68
#